data_AF-W6XI34-F1
#
_entry.id   AF-W6XI34-F1
#
_cell.length_a   1.000
_cell.length_b   1.000
_cell.length_c   1.000
_cell.angle_alpha   90.00
_cell.angle_beta   90.00
_cell.angle_gamma   90.00
#
_symmetry.space_group_name_H-M   'P 1'
#
loop_
_entity.id
_entity.type
_entity.pdbx_description
1 polymer ?
#
loop_
_entity_poly.entity_id
_entity_poly.type
_entity_poly.pdbx_seq_one_letter_code
_entity_poly.pdbx_strand_id
1 'polypeptide(L)'
;KPLLWTKEDDKLVIELRGSNMKWHEIAKRIPGRTDLACRLRYQNYLEKAHSYGEEVRDKLARLYTSQSLKLWHEIGVMVGIPANAAEELHWELGQQGIKERANKPI
;
A
#
# COMPACT_ATOMS: atom_id res chain seq x y z
N LYS A 1 -7.43 10.05 20.18
CA LYS A 1 -6.60 9.47 19.09
C LYS A 1 -7.52 9.22 17.89
N PRO A 2 -7.17 9.56 16.64
CA PRO A 2 -8.16 9.70 15.57
C PRO A 2 -8.77 8.33 15.17
N LEU A 3 -9.97 8.37 14.57
CA LEU A 3 -10.67 7.20 14.04
C LEU A 3 -9.90 6.51 12.88
N LEU A 4 -8.93 7.19 12.27
CA LEU A 4 -8.17 6.72 11.11
C LEU A 4 -7.05 5.75 11.51
N TRP A 5 -7.00 4.58 10.86
CA TRP A 5 -5.88 3.64 11.00
C TRP A 5 -4.63 4.23 10.34
N THR A 6 -3.51 4.27 11.07
CA THR A 6 -2.22 4.69 10.54
C THR A 6 -1.40 3.49 10.05
N LYS A 7 -0.36 3.75 9.24
CA LYS A 7 0.57 2.68 8.81
C LYS A 7 1.29 2.06 10.00
N GLU A 8 1.57 2.86 11.02
CA GLU A 8 2.21 2.46 12.27
C GLU A 8 1.28 1.55 13.09
N ASP A 9 -0.01 1.90 13.18
CA ASP A 9 -1.01 1.04 13.82
C ASP A 9 -1.11 -0.31 13.09
N ASP A 10 -1.19 -0.29 11.75
CA ASP A 10 -1.28 -1.52 10.94
C ASP A 10 -0.03 -2.41 11.10
N LYS A 11 1.16 -1.81 11.07
CA LYS A 11 2.43 -2.53 11.28
C LYS A 11 2.45 -3.21 12.64
N LEU A 12 2.01 -2.51 13.69
CA LEU A 12 1.99 -3.05 15.05
C LEU A 12 0.96 -4.18 15.19
N VAL A 13 -0.22 -4.08 14.58
CA VAL A 13 -1.20 -5.18 14.55
C VAL A 13 -0.63 -6.42 13.86
N ILE A 14 0.03 -6.25 12.70
CA ILE A 14 0.63 -7.36 11.95
C ILE A 14 1.70 -8.06 12.78
N GLU A 15 2.65 -7.30 13.34
CA GLU A 15 3.77 -7.85 14.11
C GLU A 15 3.29 -8.63 15.34
N LEU A 16 2.42 -8.02 16.15
CA LEU A 16 1.93 -8.67 17.38
C LEU A 16 1.04 -9.87 17.07
N ARG A 17 0.25 -9.81 15.99
CA ARG A 17 -0.57 -10.96 15.59
C ARG A 17 0.30 -12.09 15.04
N GLY A 18 1.36 -11.76 14.29
CA GLY A 18 2.38 -12.70 13.82
C GLY A 18 3.12 -13.41 14.97
N SER A 19 3.32 -12.73 16.11
CA SER A 19 3.83 -13.33 17.35
C SER A 19 2.77 -14.09 18.17
N ASN A 20 1.63 -14.40 17.55
CA ASN A 20 0.50 -15.12 18.13
C ASN A 20 -0.15 -14.45 19.36
N MET A 21 -0.03 -13.12 19.51
CA MET A 21 -0.64 -12.38 20.62
C MET A 21 -2.17 -12.34 20.51
N LYS A 22 -2.88 -12.33 21.65
CA LYS A 22 -4.35 -12.26 21.69
C LYS A 22 -4.83 -10.84 21.38
N TRP A 23 -5.98 -10.70 20.72
CA TRP A 23 -6.53 -9.40 20.29
C TRP A 23 -6.69 -8.38 21.42
N HIS A 24 -7.08 -8.83 22.62
CA HIS A 24 -7.24 -7.95 23.77
C HIS A 24 -5.88 -7.39 24.26
N GLU A 25 -4.77 -8.10 24.07
CA GLU A 25 -3.42 -7.62 24.40
C GLU A 25 -2.89 -6.68 23.31
N ILE A 26 -3.20 -6.98 22.04
CA ILE A 26 -2.89 -6.10 20.90
C ILE A 26 -3.57 -4.75 21.07
N ALA A 27 -4.87 -4.73 21.40
CA ALA A 27 -5.64 -3.50 21.61
C ALA A 27 -5.05 -2.61 22.73
N LYS A 28 -4.52 -3.20 23.80
CA LYS A 28 -3.83 -2.44 24.88
C LYS A 28 -2.59 -1.70 24.37
N ARG A 29 -1.94 -2.21 23.33
CA ARG A 29 -0.75 -1.58 22.72
C ARG A 29 -1.10 -0.53 21.66
N ILE A 30 -2.38 -0.41 21.29
CA ILE A 30 -2.86 0.56 20.29
C ILE A 30 -3.93 1.45 20.93
N PRO A 31 -3.53 2.54 21.63
CA PRO A 31 -4.45 3.37 22.38
C PRO A 31 -5.63 3.86 21.54
N GLY A 32 -6.86 3.70 22.04
CA GLY A 32 -8.07 4.10 21.34
C GLY A 32 -8.61 3.07 20.32
N ARG A 33 -8.03 1.86 20.26
CA ARG A 33 -8.60 0.73 19.51
C ARG A 33 -9.13 -0.33 20.45
N THR A 34 -10.25 -0.92 20.08
CA THR A 34 -10.81 -2.10 20.75
C THR A 34 -10.21 -3.37 20.16
N ASP A 35 -10.33 -4.47 20.89
CA ASP A 35 -10.00 -5.81 20.42
C ASP A 35 -10.75 -6.16 19.13
N LEU A 36 -12.05 -5.86 19.07
CA LEU A 36 -12.87 -6.04 17.88
C LEU A 36 -12.37 -5.20 16.70
N ALA A 37 -12.01 -3.93 16.94
CA ALA A 37 -11.47 -3.06 15.90
C ALA A 37 -10.16 -3.60 15.33
N CYS A 38 -9.24 -4.08 16.19
CA CYS A 38 -7.97 -4.66 15.75
C CYS A 38 -8.19 -5.94 14.94
N ARG A 39 -9.08 -6.83 15.39
CA ARG A 39 -9.42 -8.07 14.69
C ARG A 39 -10.03 -7.77 13.31
N LEU A 40 -11.04 -6.90 13.25
CA LEU A 40 -11.70 -6.55 11.99
C LEU A 40 -10.72 -5.89 11.02
N ARG A 41 -9.85 -5.00 11.51
CA ARG A 41 -8.80 -4.40 10.68
C ARG A 41 -7.89 -5.48 10.09
N TYR A 42 -7.42 -6.41 10.93
CA TYR A 42 -6.53 -7.47 10.48
C TYR A 42 -7.20 -8.38 9.44
N GLN A 43 -8.38 -8.94 9.74
CA GLN A 43 -9.05 -9.90 8.85
C GLN A 43 -9.48 -9.27 7.51
N ASN A 44 -9.95 -8.02 7.54
CA ASN A 44 -10.47 -7.38 6.33
C ASN A 44 -9.36 -6.80 5.45
N TYR A 45 -8.25 -6.33 6.05
CA TYR A 45 -7.26 -5.52 5.33
C TYR A 45 -5.82 -6.01 5.45
N LEU A 46 -5.40 -6.56 6.59
CA LEU A 46 -3.97 -6.83 6.85
C LEU A 46 -3.56 -8.28 6.62
N GLU A 47 -4.42 -9.25 6.93
CA GLU A 47 -4.14 -10.69 6.77
C GLU A 47 -3.83 -11.04 5.32
N LYS A 48 -4.69 -10.57 4.40
CA LYS A 48 -4.49 -10.76 2.95
C LYS A 48 -3.27 -10.01 2.43
N ALA A 49 -3.03 -8.80 2.93
CA ALA A 49 -1.87 -8.00 2.54
C ALA A 49 -0.55 -8.63 3.01
N HIS A 50 -0.55 -9.24 4.19
CA HIS A 50 0.61 -9.92 4.77
C HIS A 50 0.81 -11.32 4.17
N SER A 51 -0.25 -11.97 3.69
CA SER A 51 -0.19 -13.28 3.06
C SER A 51 0.19 -13.27 1.58
N TYR A 52 0.41 -12.09 0.96
CA TYR A 52 1.00 -12.04 -0.38
C TYR A 52 2.47 -12.46 -0.29
N GLY A 53 2.69 -13.77 -0.40
CA GLY A 53 4.01 -14.38 -0.46
C GLY A 53 4.77 -13.97 -1.72
N GLU A 54 6.04 -14.38 -1.80
CA GLU A 54 6.93 -14.07 -2.93
C GLU A 54 6.31 -14.39 -4.29
N GLU A 55 5.50 -15.46 -4.39
CA GLU A 55 4.82 -15.82 -5.64
C GLU A 55 3.91 -14.71 -6.18
N VAL A 56 3.19 -13.99 -5.30
CA VAL A 56 2.30 -12.90 -5.72
C VAL A 56 3.11 -11.68 -6.13
N ARG A 57 4.21 -11.40 -5.43
CA ARG A 57 5.15 -10.32 -5.76
C ARG A 57 5.80 -10.56 -7.12
N ASP A 58 6.26 -11.79 -7.35
CA ASP A 58 6.84 -12.23 -8.61
C ASP A 58 5.83 -12.18 -9.75
N LYS A 59 4.60 -12.63 -9.51
CA LYS A 59 3.52 -12.55 -10.49
C LYS A 59 3.18 -11.10 -10.83
N LEU A 60 3.12 -10.22 -9.83
CA LEU A 60 2.92 -8.79 -10.03
C LEU A 60 4.05 -8.20 -10.87
N ALA A 61 5.32 -8.49 -10.54
CA ALA A 61 6.47 -8.01 -11.28
C ALA A 61 6.45 -8.46 -12.75
N ARG A 62 6.17 -9.76 -13.01
CA ARG A 62 6.04 -10.28 -14.38
C ARG A 62 4.92 -9.60 -15.17
N LEU A 63 3.75 -9.45 -14.56
CA LEU A 63 2.58 -8.82 -15.18
C LEU A 63 2.81 -7.33 -15.43
N TYR A 64 3.52 -6.66 -14.52
CA TYR A 64 3.92 -5.28 -14.69
C TYR A 64 4.86 -5.17 -15.90
N THR A 65 5.98 -5.90 -15.92
CA THR A 65 6.94 -5.86 -17.04
C THR A 65 6.28 -6.19 -18.39
N SER A 66 5.31 -7.10 -18.43
CA SER A 66 4.65 -7.47 -19.69
C SER A 66 3.60 -6.47 -20.17
N GLN A 67 2.98 -5.70 -19.26
CA GLN A 67 1.87 -4.79 -19.58
C GLN A 67 2.23 -3.31 -19.48
N SER A 68 3.30 -2.94 -18.75
CA SER A 68 3.67 -1.56 -18.46
C SER A 68 4.03 -0.79 -19.72
N LEU A 69 4.63 -1.43 -20.73
CA LEU A 69 5.02 -0.78 -21.98
C LEU A 69 3.81 -0.12 -22.68
N LYS A 70 2.66 -0.81 -22.75
CA LYS A 70 1.45 -0.25 -23.35
C LYS A 70 0.88 0.89 -22.50
N LEU A 71 0.83 0.69 -21.18
CA LEU A 71 0.35 1.70 -20.24
C LEU A 71 1.14 3.01 -20.36
N TRP A 72 2.47 2.93 -20.33
CA TRP A 72 3.33 4.10 -20.36
C TRP A 72 3.47 4.72 -21.74
N HIS A 73 3.19 3.98 -22.81
CA HIS A 73 3.14 4.54 -24.15
C HIS A 73 2.05 5.61 -24.28
N GLU A 74 0.82 5.29 -23.87
CA GLU A 74 -0.31 6.23 -23.95
C GLU A 74 -0.06 7.48 -23.08
N ILE A 75 0.43 7.27 -21.84
CA ILE A 75 0.76 8.38 -20.92
C ILE A 75 1.89 9.25 -21.48
N GLY A 76 2.95 8.62 -22.01
CA GLY A 76 4.07 9.33 -22.62
C GLY A 76 3.65 10.22 -23.78
N VAL A 77 2.76 9.73 -24.66
CA VAL A 77 2.19 10.53 -25.77
C VAL A 77 1.42 11.74 -25.25
N MET A 78 0.60 11.58 -24.22
CA MET A 78 -0.20 12.68 -23.65
C MET A 78 0.65 13.77 -22.99
N VAL A 79 1.76 13.39 -22.35
CA VAL A 79 2.67 14.32 -21.65
C VAL A 79 3.80 14.83 -22.57
N GLY A 80 4.01 14.21 -23.72
CA GLY A 80 5.04 14.60 -24.70
C GLY A 80 6.44 14.05 -24.38
N ILE A 81 6.54 12.92 -23.68
CA ILE A 81 7.81 12.30 -23.28
C ILE A 81 7.86 10.80 -23.64
N PRO A 82 9.05 10.19 -23.80
CA PRO A 82 9.17 8.75 -24.01
C PRO A 82 8.52 7.93 -22.88
N ALA A 83 7.96 6.76 -23.21
CA ALA A 83 7.26 5.88 -22.26
C ALA A 83 8.13 5.48 -21.06
N ASN A 84 9.40 5.14 -21.31
CA ASN A 84 10.36 4.79 -20.25
C ASN A 84 10.64 5.99 -19.32
N ALA A 85 10.71 7.21 -19.86
CA ALA A 85 10.89 8.41 -19.04
C ALA A 85 9.64 8.72 -18.20
N ALA A 86 8.43 8.49 -18.74
CA ALA A 86 7.19 8.63 -17.98
C ALA A 86 7.11 7.62 -16.82
N GLU A 87 7.52 6.38 -17.07
CA GLU A 87 7.60 5.31 -16.07
C GLU A 87 8.63 5.64 -14.97
N GLU A 88 9.81 6.11 -15.36
CA GLU A 88 10.88 6.51 -14.44
C GLU A 88 10.43 7.67 -13.53
N LEU A 89 9.84 8.72 -14.11
CA LEU A 89 9.28 9.83 -13.35
C LEU A 89 8.18 9.37 -12.37
N HIS A 90 7.36 8.39 -12.75
CA HIS A 90 6.37 7.83 -11.83
C HIS A 90 7.03 7.17 -10.61
N TRP A 91 8.12 6.42 -10.79
CA TRP A 91 8.86 5.83 -9.68
C TRP A 91 9.52 6.88 -8.79
N GLU A 92 10.11 7.92 -9.37
CA GLU A 92 10.72 9.03 -8.62
C GLU A 92 9.71 9.81 -7.78
N LEU A 93 8.55 10.11 -8.35
CA LEU A 93 7.49 10.83 -7.66
C LEU A 93 6.89 9.98 -6.54
N GLY A 94 6.75 8.67 -6.78
CA GLY A 94 6.09 7.75 -5.88
C GLY A 94 4.65 8.15 -5.54
N GLN A 95 4.02 7.39 -4.64
CA GLN A 95 2.61 7.62 -4.30
C GLN A 95 2.35 9.04 -3.76
N GLN A 96 3.25 9.57 -2.93
CA GLN A 96 3.07 10.87 -2.27
C GLN A 96 3.28 12.02 -3.25
N GLY A 97 4.35 11.99 -4.06
CA GLY A 97 4.63 13.04 -5.02
C GLY A 97 3.58 13.14 -6.13
N ILE A 98 3.00 12.00 -6.55
CA ILE A 98 1.85 11.97 -7.46
C ILE A 98 0.62 12.61 -6.81
N LYS A 99 0.26 12.20 -5.59
CA LYS A 99 -0.92 12.74 -4.88
C LYS A 99 -0.83 14.24 -4.66
N GLU A 100 0.33 14.75 -4.27
CA GLU A 100 0.52 16.18 -4.02
C GLU A 100 0.36 17.01 -5.29
N ARG A 101 0.92 16.52 -6.42
CA ARG A 101 0.88 17.25 -7.71
C ARG A 101 -0.48 17.18 -8.37
N ALA A 102 -1.15 16.03 -8.34
CA ALA A 102 -2.49 15.85 -8.91
C ALA A 102 -3.55 16.73 -8.25
N ASN A 103 -3.33 17.17 -7.00
CA ASN A 103 -4.25 18.02 -6.24
C ASN A 103 -3.85 19.51 -6.25
N LYS A 104 -2.84 19.93 -7.01
CA LYS A 104 -2.52 21.36 -7.15
C LYS A 104 -3.56 22.02 -8.07
N PRO A 105 -4.14 23.18 -7.68
CA PRO A 105 -4.99 23.94 -8.58
C PRO A 105 -4.19 24.44 -9.79
N ILE A 106 -4.84 24.41 -10.96
CA ILE A 106 -4.30 24.86 -12.25
C ILE A 106 -4.19 26.39 -12.25
#